data_AF-A0A2V7J3Q4-F1
#
_entry.id   AF-A0A2V7J3Q4-F1
#
_cell.length_a   1.000
_cell.length_b   1.000
_cell.length_c   1.000
_cell.angle_alpha   90.00
_cell.angle_beta   90.00
_cell.angle_gamma   90.00
#
_symmetry.space_group_name_H-M   'P 1'
#
loop_
_entity.id
_entity.type
_entity.pdbx_description
1 polymer ?
#
loop_
_entity_poly.entity_id
_entity_poly.type
_entity_poly.pdbx_seq_one_letter_code
_entity_poly.pdbx_strand_id
1 'polypeptide(L)'
;MIRIRIVFVLQALLAAGLRAQQLDTTLWTRLRYRFVGPEGNRAIAVVGEPGNPLVAYVGAASGGIWKTEDGGVHWRAVFDSQPAQAIGALAMAP
;
A
#
# COMPACT_ATOMS: atom_id res chain seq x y z
N MET A 1 -14.28 45.60 27.53
CA MET A 1 -12.94 44.96 27.65
C MET A 1 -12.94 43.61 28.37
N ILE A 2 -13.83 43.35 29.35
CA ILE A 2 -13.86 42.10 30.13
C ILE A 2 -14.31 40.87 29.29
N ARG A 3 -15.32 41.01 28.43
CA ARG A 3 -15.81 39.91 27.57
C ARG A 3 -14.75 39.32 26.63
N ILE A 4 -13.90 40.16 26.05
CA ILE A 4 -12.82 39.72 25.14
C ILE A 4 -11.77 38.89 25.91
N ARG A 5 -11.42 39.30 27.13
CA ARG A 5 -10.47 38.55 27.98
C ARG A 5 -10.98 37.16 28.34
N ILE A 6 -12.29 37.01 28.58
CA ILE A 6 -12.91 35.71 28.90
C ILE A 6 -12.83 34.75 27.71
N VAL A 7 -13.07 35.22 26.49
CA VAL A 7 -12.99 34.39 25.28
C VAL A 7 -11.57 33.87 25.03
N PHE A 8 -10.56 34.72 25.19
CA PHE A 8 -9.16 34.30 25.04
C PHE A 8 -8.73 33.29 26.10
N VAL A 9 -9.20 33.44 27.34
CA VAL A 9 -8.94 32.47 28.41
C VAL A 9 -9.62 31.13 28.11
N LEU A 10 -10.88 31.13 27.65
CA LEU A 10 -11.58 29.91 27.26
C LEU A 10 -10.91 29.20 26.07
N GLN A 11 -10.44 29.94 25.07
CA GLN A 11 -9.70 29.37 23.93
C GLN A 11 -8.36 28.75 24.37
N ALA A 12 -7.62 29.42 25.25
CA ALA A 12 -6.37 28.89 25.77
C ALA A 12 -6.59 27.60 26.60
N LEU A 13 -7.68 27.54 27.38
CA LEU A 13 -8.05 26.35 28.15
C LEU A 13 -8.50 25.18 27.26
N LEU A 14 -9.23 25.44 26.18
CA LEU A 14 -9.60 24.44 25.18
C LEU A 14 -8.37 23.87 24.45
N ALA A 15 -7.40 24.72 24.11
CA ALA A 15 -6.17 24.30 23.45
C ALA A 15 -5.25 23.47 24.38
N ALA A 16 -5.22 23.76 25.68
CA ALA A 16 -4.37 23.06 26.65
C ALA A 16 -4.76 21.58 26.86
N GLY A 17 -6.00 21.20 26.52
CA GLY A 17 -6.48 19.82 26.61
C GLY A 17 -6.25 18.97 25.36
N LEU A 18 -5.90 19.59 24.22
CA LEU A 18 -5.67 18.87 22.97
C LEU A 18 -4.29 18.22 23.00
N ARG A 19 -4.27 16.90 23.19
CA ARG A 19 -3.07 16.07 22.99
C ARG A 19 -3.18 15.35 21.67
N ALA A 20 -2.15 15.45 20.84
CA ALA A 20 -2.03 14.60 19.66
C ALA A 20 -1.98 13.13 20.10
N GLN A 21 -2.56 12.24 19.30
CA GLN A 21 -2.47 10.80 19.56
C GLN A 21 -1.01 10.37 19.49
N GLN A 22 -0.55 9.71 20.55
CA GLN A 22 0.79 9.16 20.60
C GLN A 22 0.73 7.76 19.97
N LEU A 23 1.44 7.57 18.86
CA LEU A 23 1.52 6.28 18.20
C LEU A 23 2.40 5.35 19.04
N ASP A 24 1.83 4.23 19.49
CA ASP A 24 2.59 3.17 20.13
C ASP A 24 3.44 2.45 19.08
N THR A 25 4.74 2.72 19.08
CA THR A 25 5.68 2.11 18.13
C THR A 25 5.94 0.64 18.43
N THR A 26 5.55 0.12 19.60
CA THR A 26 5.65 -1.30 19.91
C THR A 26 4.74 -2.13 19.00
N LEU A 27 3.68 -1.54 18.43
CA LEU A 27 2.81 -2.21 17.46
C LEU A 27 3.58 -2.69 16.22
N TRP A 28 4.58 -1.91 15.78
CA TRP A 28 5.41 -2.27 14.63
C TRP A 28 6.26 -3.51 14.90
N THR A 29 6.63 -3.77 16.16
CA THR A 29 7.40 -4.96 16.54
C THR A 29 6.62 -6.26 16.37
N ARG A 30 5.29 -6.19 16.21
CA ARG A 30 4.41 -7.34 15.94
C ARG A 30 4.23 -7.61 14.45
N LEU A 31 4.63 -6.69 13.57
CA LEU A 31 4.60 -6.93 12.14
C LEU A 31 5.63 -8.02 11.78
N ARG A 32 5.25 -8.87 10.84
CA ARG A 32 6.10 -9.94 10.31
C ARG A 32 6.09 -9.83 8.80
N TYR A 33 7.27 -9.89 8.21
CA TYR A 33 7.35 -10.12 6.77
C TYR A 33 6.77 -11.50 6.48
N ARG A 34 5.91 -11.56 5.47
CA ARG A 34 5.47 -12.81 4.88
C ARG A 34 5.67 -12.72 3.38
N PHE A 35 5.85 -13.87 2.76
CA PHE A 35 5.79 -13.98 1.32
C PHE A 35 4.34 -13.78 0.84
N VAL A 36 4.16 -13.02 -0.25
CA VAL A 36 2.84 -12.72 -0.85
C VAL A 36 2.79 -13.13 -2.33
N GLY A 37 3.87 -13.71 -2.85
CA GLY A 37 3.95 -14.13 -4.24
C GLY A 37 4.29 -13.00 -5.23
N PRO A 38 4.34 -13.36 -6.53
CA PRO A 38 4.30 -14.73 -7.08
C PRO A 38 5.55 -15.56 -6.70
N GLU A 39 5.39 -16.88 -6.53
CA GLU A 39 6.49 -17.80 -6.17
C GLU A 39 7.57 -17.91 -7.27
N GLY A 40 8.84 -18.05 -6.86
CA GLY A 40 9.91 -18.51 -7.74
C GLY A 40 10.60 -17.45 -8.62
N ASN A 41 10.26 -16.16 -8.51
CA ASN A 41 10.95 -15.12 -9.30
C ASN A 41 11.15 -13.78 -8.57
N ARG A 42 12.03 -12.93 -9.11
CA ARG A 42 12.27 -11.56 -8.66
C ARG A 42 11.27 -10.61 -9.31
N ALA A 43 10.32 -10.10 -8.52
CA ALA A 43 9.42 -9.03 -8.94
C ALA A 43 10.21 -7.73 -9.22
N ILE A 44 9.93 -7.10 -10.37
CA ILE A 44 10.52 -5.81 -10.78
C ILE A 44 9.46 -4.72 -10.84
N ALA A 45 8.27 -5.05 -11.36
CA ALA A 45 7.19 -4.09 -11.57
C ALA A 45 5.88 -4.62 -10.96
N VAL A 46 5.03 -3.70 -10.50
CA VAL A 46 3.70 -4.02 -9.97
C VAL A 46 2.70 -2.95 -10.39
N VAL A 47 1.49 -3.35 -10.76
CA VAL A 47 0.36 -2.45 -11.00
C VAL A 47 -0.94 -3.09 -10.49
N GLY A 48 -1.78 -2.31 -9.82
CA GLY A 48 -3.09 -2.72 -9.34
C GLY A 48 -4.23 -2.15 -10.18
N GLU A 49 -5.39 -2.79 -10.15
CA GLU A 49 -6.61 -2.28 -10.79
C GLU A 49 -7.24 -1.14 -9.96
N PRO A 50 -7.43 0.07 -10.52
CA PRO A 50 -8.10 1.16 -9.81
C PRO A 50 -9.50 0.76 -9.37
N GLY A 51 -9.79 0.93 -8.07
CA GLY A 51 -11.09 0.58 -7.48
C GLY A 51 -11.28 -0.91 -7.16
N ASN A 52 -10.35 -1.78 -7.53
CA ASN A 52 -10.41 -3.20 -7.22
C ASN A 52 -9.12 -3.69 -6.54
N PRO A 53 -9.06 -3.71 -5.19
CA PRO A 53 -7.86 -4.06 -4.45
C PRO A 53 -7.48 -5.55 -4.55
N LEU A 54 -8.33 -6.40 -5.14
CA LEU A 54 -8.07 -7.82 -5.30
C LEU A 54 -7.27 -8.14 -6.56
N VAL A 55 -7.27 -7.24 -7.55
CA VAL A 55 -6.63 -7.46 -8.84
C VAL A 55 -5.32 -6.70 -8.95
N ALA A 56 -4.25 -7.44 -9.16
CA ALA A 56 -2.92 -6.88 -9.40
C ALA A 56 -2.12 -7.73 -10.38
N TYR A 57 -1.14 -7.09 -11.00
CA TYR A 57 -0.20 -7.70 -11.92
C TYR A 57 1.23 -7.44 -11.45
N VAL A 58 2.07 -8.47 -11.50
CA VAL A 58 3.50 -8.38 -11.19
C VAL A 58 4.30 -8.77 -12.42
N GLY A 59 5.23 -7.90 -12.80
CA GLY A 59 6.23 -8.17 -13.83
C GLY A 59 7.52 -8.67 -13.18
N ALA A 60 8.03 -9.80 -13.66
CA ALA A 60 9.24 -10.41 -13.14
C ALA A 60 10.47 -10.13 -14.01
N ALA A 61 11.66 -10.26 -13.41
CA ALA A 61 12.95 -10.08 -14.09
C ALA A 61 13.13 -11.04 -15.28
N SER A 62 12.56 -12.23 -15.15
CA SER A 62 12.31 -13.22 -16.18
C SER A 62 10.97 -13.89 -15.86
N GLY A 63 10.38 -14.67 -16.77
CA GLY A 63 9.12 -15.37 -16.48
C GLY A 63 7.85 -14.51 -16.52
N GLY A 64 7.92 -13.33 -17.16
CA GLY A 64 6.74 -12.63 -17.66
C GLY A 64 5.90 -11.92 -16.60
N ILE A 65 4.59 -11.88 -16.85
CA ILE A 65 3.60 -11.20 -16.03
C ILE A 65 2.76 -12.24 -15.30
N TRP A 66 2.55 -12.01 -14.02
CA TRP A 66 1.70 -12.79 -13.13
C TRP A 66 0.53 -11.95 -12.68
N LYS A 67 -0.68 -12.53 -12.65
CA LYS A 67 -1.91 -11.88 -12.21
C LYS A 67 -2.42 -12.55 -10.93
N THR A 68 -2.89 -11.75 -9.99
CA THR A 68 -3.78 -12.19 -8.91
C THR A 68 -5.15 -11.55 -9.06
N GLU A 69 -6.18 -12.23 -8.58
CA GLU A 69 -7.57 -11.76 -8.54
C GLU A 69 -8.18 -11.91 -7.13
N ASP A 70 -7.35 -12.24 -6.14
CA ASP A 70 -7.73 -12.50 -4.74
C ASP A 70 -6.79 -11.84 -3.72
N GLY A 71 -6.14 -10.75 -4.11
CA GLY A 71 -5.27 -9.99 -3.22
C GLY A 71 -3.92 -10.67 -2.93
N GLY A 72 -3.44 -11.50 -3.86
CA GLY A 72 -2.14 -12.15 -3.79
C GLY A 72 -2.15 -13.46 -3.00
N VAL A 73 -3.31 -14.11 -2.85
CA VAL A 73 -3.37 -15.48 -2.30
C VAL A 73 -2.96 -16.47 -3.38
N HIS A 74 -3.44 -16.28 -4.61
CA HIS A 74 -3.06 -17.06 -5.78
C HIS A 74 -2.55 -16.18 -6.91
N TRP A 75 -1.64 -16.74 -7.71
CA TRP A 75 -1.03 -16.09 -8.85
C TRP A 75 -1.07 -17.00 -10.08
N ARG A 76 -1.43 -16.44 -11.23
CA ARG A 76 -1.40 -17.13 -12.53
C ARG A 76 -0.52 -16.39 -13.52
N ALA A 77 0.28 -17.14 -14.28
CA ALA A 77 1.02 -16.57 -15.40
C ALA A 77 0.06 -16.15 -16.52
N VAL A 78 0.27 -14.96 -17.09
CA VAL A 78 -0.56 -14.39 -18.16
C VAL A 78 0.25 -13.92 -19.36
N PHE A 79 1.54 -14.27 -19.41
CA PHE A 79 2.49 -13.78 -20.42
C PHE A 79 3.33 -14.88 -21.08
N ASP A 80 2.98 -16.15 -20.85
CA ASP A 80 3.79 -17.31 -21.26
C ASP A 80 3.95 -17.44 -22.78
N SER A 81 3.00 -16.92 -23.55
CA SER A 81 3.03 -16.99 -25.02
C SER A 81 4.00 -16.00 -25.66
N GLN A 82 4.65 -15.13 -24.87
CA GLN A 82 5.50 -14.06 -25.40
C GLN A 82 6.97 -14.48 -25.46
N PRO A 83 7.71 -14.09 -26.51
CA PRO A 83 9.11 -14.49 -26.67
C PRO A 83 10.06 -13.75 -25.71
N ALA A 84 9.73 -12.52 -25.32
CA ALA A 84 10.52 -11.71 -24.40
C ALA A 84 9.89 -11.75 -23.01
N GLN A 85 10.56 -12.37 -22.04
CA GLN A 85 9.99 -12.67 -20.73
C GLN A 85 10.47 -11.74 -19.60
N ALA A 86 11.29 -10.73 -19.92
CA ALA A 86 11.80 -9.76 -18.94
C ALA A 86 10.90 -8.53 -18.89
N ILE A 87 10.34 -8.22 -17.72
CA ILE A 87 9.40 -7.11 -17.53
C ILE A 87 10.03 -6.04 -16.64
N GLY A 88 10.37 -4.89 -17.25
CA GLY A 88 10.98 -3.75 -16.54
C GLY A 88 9.97 -2.74 -15.98
N ALA A 89 8.77 -2.66 -16.56
CA ALA A 89 7.72 -1.72 -16.17
C ALA A 89 6.34 -2.26 -16.55
N LEU A 90 5.31 -1.85 -15.79
CA LEU A 90 3.90 -2.11 -16.06
C LEU A 90 3.10 -0.83 -15.83
N ALA A 91 2.05 -0.64 -16.63
CA ALA A 91 1.08 0.43 -16.46
C ALA A 91 -0.32 -0.10 -16.80
N MET A 92 -1.35 0.52 -16.21
CA MET A 92 -2.74 0.23 -16.51
C MET A 92 -3.36 1.44 -17.22
N ALA A 93 -4.19 1.19 -18.22
CA ALA A 93 -4.94 2.25 -18.89
C ALA A 93 -5.93 2.91 -17.90
N PRO A 94 -6.22 4.22 -18.06
CA PRO A 94 -7.21 4.93 -17.23
C PRO A 94 -8.63 4.38 -17.34
#